data_AF-A0A0V1NF51-F1
#
_entry.id   AF-A0A0V1NF51-F1
#
_cell.length_a   1.000
_cell.length_b   1.000
_cell.length_c   1.000
_cell.angle_alpha   90.00
_cell.angle_beta   90.00
_cell.angle_gamma   90.00
#
_symmetry.space_group_name_H-M   'P 1'
#
loop_
_entity.id
_entity.type
_entity.pdbx_description
1 polymer ?
#
loop_
_entity_poly.entity_id
_entity_poly.type
_entity_poly.pdbx_seq_one_letter_code
_entity_poly.pdbx_strand_id
1 'polypeptide(L)'
;MLMLIGKYFVYKPPNQLNTKFMTSGPNPVWDNSATPIDNVQHSIGRTMANFVQNNPQIKVLAYSDDPPNIPARNQKSKTKGVLLIDMRMDDAATWFIHTAPNFLAYLGGYSWPQTETAKGHIFLCLSFREEFLNSVGIIMLLS
;
A
#
# COMPACT_ATOMS: atom_id res chain seq x y z
N MET A 1 -14.68 9.41 -6.34
CA MET A 1 -14.19 8.04 -6.57
C MET A 1 -12.90 7.83 -5.76
N LEU A 2 -12.93 8.04 -4.44
CA LEU A 2 -11.69 8.19 -3.66
C LEU A 2 -11.25 6.90 -2.95
N MET A 3 -12.18 6.00 -2.64
CA MET A 3 -11.89 4.63 -2.21
C MET A 3 -13.04 3.75 -2.69
N LEU A 4 -12.88 3.09 -3.83
CA LEU A 4 -13.80 2.01 -4.18
C LEU A 4 -13.54 0.89 -3.15
N ILE A 5 -14.59 0.46 -2.44
CA ILE A 5 -14.51 -0.69 -1.53
C ILE A 5 -14.01 -1.88 -2.36
N GLY A 6 -12.74 -2.22 -2.17
CA GLY A 6 -12.06 -3.23 -2.94
C GLY A 6 -10.89 -3.79 -2.15
N LYS A 7 -10.66 -5.09 -2.33
CA LYS A 7 -9.48 -5.77 -1.81
C LYS A 7 -8.70 -6.27 -3.02
N TYR A 8 -7.43 -5.94 -3.09
CA TYR A 8 -6.59 -6.45 -4.17
C TYR A 8 -5.21 -6.82 -3.64
N PHE A 9 -4.61 -7.76 -4.36
CA PHE A 9 -3.27 -8.26 -4.12
C PHE A 9 -2.44 -7.97 -5.37
N VAL A 10 -1.19 -7.56 -5.17
CA VAL A 10 -0.19 -7.42 -6.24
C VAL A 10 1.02 -8.25 -5.89
N TYR A 11 1.45 -9.09 -6.83
CA TYR A 11 2.73 -9.77 -6.78
C TYR A 11 3.66 -9.18 -7.84
N LYS A 12 4.81 -8.69 -7.40
CA LYS A 12 5.89 -8.18 -8.24
C LYS A 12 7.01 -9.22 -8.30
N PRO A 13 7.23 -9.90 -9.43
CA PRO A 13 8.28 -10.92 -9.54
C PRO A 13 9.70 -10.33 -9.44
N PRO A 14 10.70 -11.14 -9.06
CA PRO A 14 12.11 -10.78 -9.17
C PRO A 14 12.48 -10.38 -10.61
N ASN A 15 13.31 -9.34 -10.76
CA ASN A 15 13.83 -8.85 -12.04
C ASN A 15 12.77 -8.38 -13.05
N GLN A 16 11.55 -8.06 -12.60
CA GLN A 16 10.47 -7.58 -13.47
C GLN A 16 9.81 -6.33 -12.88
N LEU A 17 9.43 -5.39 -13.74
CA LEU A 17 8.57 -4.26 -13.35
C LEU A 17 7.09 -4.55 -13.60
N ASN A 18 6.79 -5.45 -14.53
CA ASN A 18 5.44 -5.95 -14.74
C ASN A 18 5.02 -6.82 -13.55
N THR A 19 3.81 -6.58 -13.05
CA THR A 19 3.28 -7.27 -11.88
C THR A 19 2.08 -8.12 -12.25
N LYS A 20 1.77 -9.07 -11.37
CA LYS A 20 0.50 -9.77 -11.36
C LYS A 20 -0.42 -9.10 -10.34
N PHE A 21 -1.70 -8.96 -10.67
CA PHE A 21 -2.71 -8.47 -9.75
C PHE A 21 -3.86 -9.48 -9.63
N MET A 22 -4.54 -9.42 -8.50
CA MET A 22 -5.74 -10.19 -8.21
C MET A 22 -6.68 -9.31 -7.40
N THR A 23 -7.93 -9.18 -7.84
CA THR A 23 -8.99 -8.50 -7.08
C THR A 23 -9.87 -9.52 -6.37
N SER A 24 -10.36 -9.19 -5.18
CA SER A 24 -11.35 -10.01 -4.49
C SER A 24 -12.63 -10.13 -5.32
N GLY A 25 -13.15 -11.34 -5.44
CA GLY A 25 -14.39 -11.65 -6.14
C GLY A 25 -14.66 -13.15 -6.16
N PRO A 26 -15.78 -13.59 -6.73
CA PRO A 26 -16.02 -15.02 -6.97
C PRO A 26 -14.96 -15.56 -7.94
N ASN A 27 -14.24 -16.61 -7.53
CA ASN A 27 -13.14 -17.24 -8.29
C ASN A 27 -12.02 -16.25 -8.68
N PRO A 28 -11.26 -15.72 -7.71
CA PRO A 28 -10.21 -14.76 -8.01
C PRO A 28 -9.08 -15.42 -8.80
N VAL A 29 -8.72 -14.82 -9.94
CA VAL A 29 -7.64 -15.29 -10.82
C VAL A 29 -6.57 -14.20 -10.91
N TRP A 30 -5.32 -14.63 -11.04
CA TRP A 30 -4.20 -13.74 -11.30
C TRP A 30 -4.21 -13.26 -12.74
N ASP A 31 -4.05 -11.95 -12.93
CA ASP A 31 -3.88 -11.34 -14.24
C ASP A 31 -2.69 -10.36 -14.24
N ASN A 32 -2.25 -9.92 -15.41
CA ASN A 32 -1.21 -8.91 -15.55
C ASN A 32 -1.74 -7.53 -15.17
N SER A 33 -0.98 -6.77 -14.38
CA SER A 33 -1.31 -5.36 -14.15
C SER A 33 -1.28 -4.58 -15.46
N ALA A 34 -2.19 -3.62 -15.61
CA ALA A 34 -2.33 -2.80 -16.81
C ALA A 34 -1.09 -1.94 -17.11
N THR A 35 -0.32 -1.58 -16.07
CA THR A 35 0.94 -0.85 -16.19
C THR A 35 2.01 -1.51 -15.32
N PRO A 36 3.30 -1.23 -15.54
CA PRO A 36 4.36 -1.67 -14.64
C PRO A 36 4.31 -0.95 -13.27
N ILE A 37 4.99 -1.50 -12.26
CA ILE A 37 4.95 -1.01 -10.87
C ILE A 37 5.57 0.39 -10.69
N ASP A 38 6.49 0.80 -11.55
CA ASP A 38 7.14 2.12 -11.51
C ASP A 38 6.28 3.23 -12.15
N ASN A 39 5.11 2.89 -12.69
CA ASN A 39 4.17 3.84 -13.25
C ASN A 39 3.13 4.29 -12.20
N VAL A 40 2.92 5.61 -12.04
CA VAL A 40 1.93 6.17 -11.10
C VAL A 40 0.49 5.74 -11.39
N GLN A 41 0.18 5.35 -12.63
CA GLN A 41 -1.14 4.84 -13.02
C GLN A 41 -1.37 3.38 -12.61
N HIS A 42 -0.36 2.70 -12.07
CA HIS A 42 -0.50 1.39 -11.45
C HIS A 42 -1.49 1.45 -10.27
N SER A 43 -2.16 0.34 -9.97
CA SER A 43 -3.14 0.26 -8.86
C SER A 43 -2.58 0.79 -7.54
N ILE A 44 -1.34 0.42 -7.22
CA ILE A 44 -0.60 0.95 -6.05
C ILE A 44 -0.45 2.47 -6.10
N GLY A 45 -0.04 3.05 -7.24
CA GLY A 45 0.12 4.50 -7.37
C GLY A 45 -1.20 5.25 -7.22
N ARG A 46 -2.30 4.68 -7.73
CA ARG A 46 -3.65 5.24 -7.54
C ARG A 46 -4.10 5.18 -6.07
N THR A 47 -3.90 4.05 -5.39
CA THR A 47 -4.23 3.89 -3.97
C THR A 47 -3.44 4.86 -3.10
N MET A 48 -2.15 5.04 -3.40
CA MET A 48 -1.24 5.89 -2.63
C MET A 48 -1.29 7.37 -3.04
N ALA A 49 -2.21 7.78 -3.92
CA ALA A 49 -2.30 9.15 -4.39
C ALA A 49 -2.43 10.17 -3.24
N ASN A 50 -3.31 9.89 -2.26
CA ASN A 50 -3.51 10.74 -1.08
C ASN A 50 -2.37 10.65 -0.04
N PHE A 51 -1.47 9.67 -0.17
CA PHE A 51 -0.28 9.58 0.66
C PHE A 51 0.87 10.44 0.11
N VAL A 52 1.00 10.48 -1.22
CA VAL A 52 2.06 11.25 -1.89
C VAL A 52 1.65 12.69 -2.25
N GLN A 53 0.35 12.99 -2.19
CA GLN A 53 -0.21 14.34 -2.36
C GLN A 53 -0.90 14.76 -1.07
N ASN A 54 -0.68 16.01 -0.66
CA ASN A 54 -1.29 16.53 0.55
C ASN A 54 -2.81 16.70 0.35
N ASN A 55 -3.61 15.82 0.97
CA ASN A 55 -5.06 15.93 1.00
C ASN A 55 -5.52 16.11 2.45
N PRO A 56 -6.05 17.30 2.84
CA PRO A 56 -6.43 17.58 4.22
C PRO A 56 -7.60 16.72 4.73
N GLN A 57 -8.36 16.10 3.82
CA GLN A 57 -9.48 15.22 4.15
C GLN A 57 -9.04 13.78 4.44
N ILE A 58 -7.76 13.43 4.23
CA ILE A 58 -7.24 12.08 4.47
C ILE A 58 -6.24 12.12 5.63
N LYS A 59 -6.45 11.28 6.64
CA LYS A 59 -5.43 11.03 7.68
C LYS A 59 -4.58 9.85 7.29
N VAL A 60 -3.30 9.94 7.65
CA VAL A 60 -2.28 8.98 7.26
C VAL A 60 -1.57 8.47 8.51
N LEU A 61 -1.47 7.16 8.64
CA LEU A 61 -0.56 6.49 9.56
C LEU A 61 0.32 5.55 8.73
N ALA A 62 1.63 5.82 8.67
CA ALA A 62 2.60 4.97 7.99
C ALA A 62 3.53 4.30 9.01
N TYR A 63 3.89 3.04 8.76
CA TYR A 63 4.79 2.26 9.59
C TYR A 63 5.73 1.44 8.70
N SER A 64 6.99 1.34 9.10
CA SER A 64 8.03 0.57 8.39
C SER A 64 9.25 0.42 9.29
N ASP A 65 9.95 -0.71 9.21
CA ASP A 65 11.28 -0.89 9.82
C ASP A 65 12.42 -0.34 8.96
N ASP A 66 12.15 -0.09 7.67
CA ASP A 66 13.09 0.50 6.70
C ASP A 66 12.39 1.57 5.84
N PRO A 67 11.96 2.69 6.47
CA PRO A 67 11.28 3.81 5.79
C PRO A 67 12.23 4.61 4.87
N PRO A 68 11.72 5.21 3.78
CA PRO A 68 12.52 6.09 2.94
C PRO A 68 12.97 7.34 3.71
N ASN A 69 14.21 7.78 3.46
CA ASN A 69 14.82 9.01 4.01
C ASN A 69 15.01 9.05 5.54
N ILE A 70 14.72 7.96 6.24
CA ILE A 70 14.90 7.82 7.68
C ILE A 70 15.74 6.56 7.90
N PRO A 71 16.78 6.60 8.75
CA PRO A 71 17.60 5.42 9.01
C PRO A 71 16.76 4.22 9.44
N ALA A 72 17.05 3.05 8.86
CA ALA A 72 16.42 1.79 9.24
C ALA A 72 16.54 1.56 10.75
N ARG A 73 15.46 1.09 11.37
CA ARG A 73 15.50 0.68 12.77
C ARG A 73 15.60 -0.83 12.86
N ASN A 74 16.56 -1.30 13.67
CA ASN A 74 16.65 -2.70 14.07
C ASN A 74 15.55 -3.04 15.08
N GLN A 75 14.29 -3.10 14.61
CA GLN A 75 13.13 -3.51 15.38
C GLN A 75 12.78 -4.99 15.14
N LYS A 76 12.03 -5.56 16.10
CA LYS A 76 11.51 -6.94 16.02
C LYS A 76 10.49 -7.10 14.88
N SER A 77 9.59 -6.13 14.71
CA SER A 77 8.61 -6.14 13.62
C SER A 77 9.29 -5.72 12.31
N LYS A 78 9.05 -6.50 11.24
CA LYS A 78 9.54 -6.25 9.87
C LYS A 78 8.41 -5.78 8.94
N THR A 79 7.27 -5.42 9.54
CA THR A 79 6.05 -5.05 8.85
C THR A 79 6.15 -3.63 8.29
N LYS A 80 5.54 -3.42 7.12
CA LYS A 80 5.51 -2.13 6.44
C LYS A 80 4.11 -1.89 5.86
N GLY A 81 3.63 -0.67 5.97
CA GLY A 81 2.31 -0.33 5.45
C GLY A 81 1.87 1.10 5.75
N VAL A 82 0.72 1.43 5.21
CA VAL A 82 0.07 2.73 5.35
C VAL A 82 -1.42 2.51 5.57
N LEU A 83 -1.96 3.19 6.57
CA LEU A 83 -3.38 3.33 6.81
C LEU A 83 -3.81 4.73 6.34
N LEU A 84 -4.74 4.78 5.40
CA LEU A 84 -5.37 5.99 4.89
C LEU A 84 -6.80 6.02 5.41
N ILE A 85 -7.19 7.07 6.11
CA ILE A 85 -8.51 7.22 6.72
C ILE A 85 -9.18 8.43 6.08
N ASP A 86 -10.35 8.22 5.49
CA ASP A 86 -11.14 9.29 4.92
C ASP A 86 -11.92 10.01 6.02
N MET A 87 -11.76 11.32 6.14
CA MET A 87 -12.46 12.11 7.17
C MET A 87 -13.80 12.69 6.67
N ARG A 88 -14.20 12.36 5.44
CA ARG A 88 -15.47 12.79 4.84
C ARG A 88 -16.59 11.85 5.29
N MET A 89 -17.82 12.10 4.84
CA MET A 89 -18.97 11.23 5.16
C MET A 89 -18.95 9.87 4.42
N ASP A 90 -17.81 9.49 3.83
CA ASP A 90 -17.67 8.29 2.99
C ASP A 90 -17.42 7.01 3.81
N ASP A 91 -17.23 7.11 5.15
CA ASP A 91 -16.99 5.99 6.10
C ASP A 91 -16.02 4.95 5.52
N ALA A 92 -14.81 5.39 5.18
CA ALA A 92 -13.88 4.60 4.39
C ALA A 92 -12.44 4.73 4.89
N ALA A 93 -11.79 3.58 5.05
CA ALA A 93 -10.38 3.48 5.32
C ALA A 93 -9.73 2.45 4.39
N THR A 94 -8.46 2.66 4.08
CA THR A 94 -7.62 1.72 3.32
C THR A 94 -6.40 1.35 4.12
N TRP A 95 -6.19 0.05 4.32
CA TRP A 95 -4.94 -0.49 4.85
C TRP A 95 -4.13 -1.10 3.71
N PHE A 96 -3.00 -0.45 3.43
CA PHE A 96 -2.03 -0.86 2.43
C PHE A 96 -0.83 -1.51 3.12
N ILE A 97 -0.52 -2.75 2.77
CA ILE A 97 0.56 -3.53 3.37
C ILE A 97 1.54 -3.92 2.26
N HIS A 98 2.84 -3.86 2.53
CA HIS A 98 3.85 -4.23 1.53
C HIS A 98 5.12 -4.82 2.13
N THR A 99 5.94 -5.42 1.28
CA THR A 99 7.26 -5.95 1.65
C THR A 99 8.43 -5.11 1.16
N ALA A 100 8.20 -4.10 0.31
CA ALA A 100 9.27 -3.29 -0.29
C ALA A 100 9.88 -2.30 0.72
N PRO A 101 11.18 -2.39 1.05
CA PRO A 101 11.88 -1.37 1.83
C PRO A 101 12.07 -0.08 1.03
N ASN A 102 12.26 1.05 1.71
CA ASN A 102 12.45 2.38 1.09
C ASN A 102 11.32 2.82 0.14
N PHE A 103 10.19 2.11 0.15
CA PHE A 103 8.95 2.42 -0.56
C PHE A 103 7.94 2.90 0.48
N LEU A 104 7.23 4.02 0.37
CA LEU A 104 7.22 5.13 -0.58
C LEU A 104 7.33 6.41 0.28
N ALA A 105 7.94 7.49 -0.22
CA ALA A 105 8.13 8.69 0.59
C ALA A 105 6.83 9.50 0.76
N TYR A 106 6.48 9.85 2.00
CA TYR A 106 5.33 10.73 2.29
C TYR A 106 5.55 12.10 1.64
N LEU A 107 4.55 12.57 0.89
CA LEU A 107 4.63 13.81 0.10
C LEU A 107 5.78 13.89 -0.92
N GLY A 108 6.38 12.75 -1.30
CA GLY A 108 7.54 12.69 -2.20
C GLY A 108 7.21 12.43 -3.67
N GLY A 109 5.94 12.39 -4.05
CA GLY A 109 5.51 11.84 -5.34
C GLY A 109 5.64 10.31 -5.41
N TYR A 110 5.02 9.69 -6.42
CA TYR A 110 5.11 8.24 -6.61
C TYR A 110 6.48 7.84 -7.17
N SER A 111 7.17 6.91 -6.52
CA SER A 111 8.45 6.38 -6.99
C SER A 111 8.64 4.92 -6.60
N TRP A 112 9.32 4.17 -7.47
CA TRP A 112 9.72 2.78 -7.22
C TRP A 112 11.22 2.71 -6.89
N PRO A 113 11.63 2.10 -5.75
CA PRO A 113 13.04 1.93 -5.41
C PRO A 113 13.73 0.96 -6.38
N GLN A 114 14.67 1.45 -7.19
CA GLN A 114 15.34 0.62 -8.20
C GLN A 114 16.10 -0.57 -7.61
N THR A 115 16.61 -0.47 -6.38
CA THR A 115 17.27 -1.57 -5.66
C THR A 115 16.34 -2.75 -5.41
N GLU A 116 15.03 -2.51 -5.40
CA GLU A 116 14.02 -3.53 -5.17
C GLU A 116 13.58 -4.21 -6.46
N THR A 117 14.03 -3.76 -7.65
CA THR A 117 13.71 -4.39 -8.94
C THR A 117 14.19 -5.83 -9.03
N ALA A 118 15.35 -6.17 -8.44
CA ALA A 118 15.87 -7.53 -8.47
C ALA A 118 15.11 -8.52 -7.57
N LYS A 119 14.27 -8.04 -6.64
CA LYS A 119 13.62 -8.85 -5.61
C LYS A 119 12.12 -9.05 -5.87
N GLY A 120 11.55 -10.10 -5.27
CA GLY A 120 10.11 -10.33 -5.29
C GLY A 120 9.41 -9.53 -4.19
N HIS A 121 8.27 -8.90 -4.50
CA HIS A 121 7.47 -8.16 -3.52
C HIS A 121 5.99 -8.47 -3.59
N ILE A 122 5.34 -8.34 -2.44
CA ILE A 122 3.91 -8.52 -2.28
C ILE A 122 3.33 -7.21 -1.74
N PHE A 123 2.16 -6.86 -2.26
CA PHE A 123 1.36 -5.73 -1.80
C PHE A 123 -0.09 -6.19 -1.61
N LEU A 124 -0.69 -5.77 -0.50
CA LEU A 124 -2.07 -6.06 -0.17
C LEU A 124 -2.77 -4.74 0.16
N CYS A 125 -3.89 -4.49 -0.50
CA CYS A 125 -4.75 -3.36 -0.23
C CYS A 125 -6.09 -3.86 0.27
N LEU A 126 -6.52 -3.38 1.44
CA LEU A 126 -7.80 -3.70 2.06
C LEU A 126 -8.55 -2.40 2.31
N SER A 127 -9.69 -2.22 1.63
CA SER A 127 -10.62 -1.14 1.95
C SER A 127 -11.72 -1.65 2.88
N PHE A 128 -12.07 -0.87 3.90
CA PHE A 128 -13.06 -1.22 4.93
C PHE A 128 -13.70 0.05 5.51
N ARG A 129 -14.82 -0.12 6.22
CA ARG A 129 -15.49 0.96 6.96
C ARG A 129 -14.72 1.34 8.21
N GLU A 130 -14.79 2.60 8.63
CA GLU A 130 -14.01 3.12 9.76
C GLU A 130 -14.34 2.42 11.09
N GLU A 131 -15.52 1.84 11.22
CA GLU A 131 -15.90 1.01 12.37
C GLU A 131 -14.93 -0.17 12.63
N PHE A 132 -14.19 -0.63 11.62
CA PHE A 132 -13.18 -1.69 11.75
C PHE A 132 -11.77 -1.19 12.08
N LEU A 133 -11.56 0.13 12.22
CA LEU A 133 -10.24 0.70 12.54
C LEU A 133 -9.67 0.14 13.84
N ASN A 134 -10.49 -0.07 14.86
CA ASN A 134 -10.03 -0.65 16.12
C ASN A 134 -9.52 -2.08 15.94
N SER A 135 -10.21 -2.89 15.14
CA SER A 135 -9.77 -4.26 14.82
C SER A 135 -8.43 -4.27 14.08
N VAL A 136 -8.24 -3.36 13.13
CA VAL A 136 -6.96 -3.21 12.41
C VAL A 136 -5.84 -2.74 13.34
N GLY A 137 -6.11 -1.77 14.22
CA GLY A 137 -5.15 -1.29 15.21
C GLY A 137 -4.68 -2.41 16.15
N ILE A 138 -5.60 -3.27 16.61
CA ILE A 138 -5.24 -4.45 17.42
C ILE A 138 -4.32 -5.40 16.64
N ILE A 139 -4.62 -5.68 15.37
CA ILE A 139 -3.77 -6.56 14.54
C ILE A 139 -2.35 -5.99 14.43
N MET A 140 -2.22 -4.67 14.22
CA MET A 140 -0.91 -4.00 14.14
C MET A 140 -0.12 -4.08 15.45
N LEU A 141 -0.79 -4.01 16.61
CA LEU A 141 -0.13 -4.13 17.92
C LEU A 141 0.33 -5.57 18.24
N LEU A 142 -0.27 -6.57 17.58
CA LEU A 142 0.05 -7.98 17.79
C LEU A 142 1.18 -8.50 16.89
N SER A 143 1.69 -7.67 15.96
CA SER A 143 2.67 -8.05 14.93
C SER A 143 4.07 -7.46 15.14
#